data_AF-A0A8J5NR07-F1
#
_entry.id   AF-A0A8J5NR07-F1
#
_cell.length_a   1.000
_cell.length_b   1.000
_cell.length_c   1.000
_cell.angle_alpha   90.00
_cell.angle_beta   90.00
_cell.angle_gamma   90.00
#
_symmetry.space_group_name_H-M   'P 1'
#
loop_
_entity.id
_entity.type
_entity.pdbx_description
1 polymer ?
#
loop_
_entity_poly.entity_id
_entity_poly.type
_entity_poly.pdbx_seq_one_letter_code
_entity_poly.pdbx_strand_id
1 'polypeptide(L)'
;MKFTSFLLGFAATAIASPISKRAVFSQKTYDDLSISGGTAGNAQQEALQKLSGLPTDLSTVEKSDLDFLNSVNQIANDAEDEAFNPAIDAASGEAADALQRGKIKNKVLKLTATVLKLEAQQAQGQDVTDKLAEENKKLQNNISQDKNEAGKASTFLAFDATTS
;
A
#
# COMPACT_ATOMS: atom_id res chain seq x y z
N MET A 1 62.51 -23.26 40.19
CA MET A 1 61.66 -22.21 39.57
C MET A 1 60.34 -22.88 39.21
N LYS A 2 59.31 -22.80 40.07
CA LYS A 2 58.07 -21.99 39.89
C LYS A 2 57.70 -21.76 38.43
N PHE A 3 56.54 -22.24 37.96
CA PHE A 3 55.58 -21.44 37.17
C PHE A 3 54.17 -22.02 37.27
N THR A 4 53.32 -21.30 38.00
CA THR A 4 51.88 -21.49 38.16
C THR A 4 51.18 -21.04 36.87
N SER A 5 50.35 -21.89 36.27
CA SER A 5 49.52 -21.50 35.12
C SER A 5 48.19 -20.92 35.59
N PHE A 6 47.95 -19.66 35.29
CA PHE A 6 46.68 -18.96 35.46
C PHE A 6 45.86 -19.12 34.18
N LEU A 7 44.73 -19.81 34.25
CA LEU A 7 43.73 -19.88 33.18
C LEU A 7 42.79 -18.69 33.32
N LEU A 8 42.93 -17.69 32.44
CA LEU A 8 42.00 -16.58 32.31
C LEU A 8 40.87 -17.00 31.37
N GLY A 9 39.68 -17.21 31.92
CA GLY A 9 38.46 -17.44 31.14
C GLY A 9 37.95 -16.14 30.55
N PHE A 10 37.86 -16.06 29.22
CA PHE A 10 37.25 -14.94 28.51
C PHE A 10 35.77 -15.28 28.27
N ALA A 11 34.88 -14.74 29.09
CA ALA A 11 33.44 -14.83 28.86
C ALA A 11 33.06 -13.76 27.82
N ALA A 12 32.80 -14.20 26.58
CA ALA A 12 32.26 -13.33 25.53
C ALA A 12 30.76 -13.12 25.77
N THR A 13 30.37 -11.95 26.27
CA THR A 13 28.97 -11.52 26.34
C THR A 13 28.55 -10.98 24.96
N ALA A 14 27.76 -11.77 24.23
CA ALA A 14 27.09 -11.30 23.03
C ALA A 14 25.95 -10.33 23.42
N ILE A 15 26.22 -9.03 23.34
CA ILE A 15 25.19 -7.99 23.38
C ILE A 15 24.41 -8.06 22.07
N ALA A 16 23.26 -8.73 22.08
CA ALA A 16 22.27 -8.61 21.03
C ALA A 16 21.70 -7.19 21.09
N SER A 17 22.17 -6.30 20.21
CA SER A 17 21.52 -5.00 20.01
C SER A 17 20.05 -5.22 19.61
N PRO A 18 19.10 -4.46 20.17
CA PRO A 18 17.72 -4.57 19.74
C PRO A 18 17.64 -4.28 18.24
N ILE A 19 17.02 -5.20 17.49
CA ILE A 19 16.72 -4.98 16.07
C ILE A 19 15.77 -3.77 16.03
N SER A 20 16.29 -2.61 15.64
CA SER A 20 15.46 -1.42 15.47
C SER A 20 14.37 -1.73 14.46
N LYS A 21 13.11 -1.46 14.84
CA LYS A 21 11.99 -1.51 13.90
C LYS A 21 12.31 -0.57 12.73
N ARG A 22 12.17 -1.06 11.51
CA ARG A 22 12.57 -0.35 10.29
C ARG A 22 11.35 -0.23 9.38
N ALA A 23 11.05 1.00 8.99
CA ALA A 23 10.07 1.28 7.97
C ALA A 23 10.41 0.55 6.67
N VAL A 24 9.40 -0.02 6.03
CA VAL A 24 9.56 -0.85 4.83
C VAL A 24 9.31 -0.07 3.56
N PHE A 25 8.48 0.97 3.66
CA PHE A 25 8.20 1.85 2.55
C PHE A 25 9.19 3.02 2.50
N SER A 26 9.50 3.44 1.28
CA SER A 26 10.23 4.65 0.97
C SER A 26 9.34 5.54 0.13
N GLN A 27 9.62 6.85 0.09
CA GLN A 27 8.95 7.80 -0.79
C GLN A 27 8.80 7.26 -2.24
N LYS A 28 7.59 7.39 -2.80
CA LYS A 28 7.24 7.02 -4.17
C LYS A 28 6.40 8.12 -4.82
N THR A 29 6.52 8.25 -6.13
CA THR A 29 5.57 9.07 -6.91
C THR A 29 4.25 8.33 -7.10
N TYR A 30 3.18 9.05 -7.44
CA TYR A 30 1.93 8.43 -7.88
C TYR A 30 2.17 7.49 -9.07
N ASP A 31 2.93 7.93 -10.07
CA ASP A 31 3.21 7.14 -11.28
C ASP A 31 3.94 5.83 -10.94
N ASP A 32 4.86 5.84 -9.97
CA ASP A 32 5.52 4.62 -9.47
C ASP A 32 4.55 3.66 -8.78
N LEU A 33 3.50 4.18 -8.14
CA LEU A 33 2.51 3.41 -7.39
C LEU A 33 1.34 2.96 -8.25
N SER A 34 1.03 3.71 -9.30
CA SER A 34 -0.20 3.55 -10.06
C SER A 34 -0.33 2.15 -10.65
N ILE A 35 -1.57 1.65 -10.62
CA ILE A 35 -2.00 0.39 -11.23
C ILE A 35 -3.11 0.62 -12.25
N SER A 36 -3.34 1.87 -12.66
CA SER A 36 -4.46 2.25 -13.52
C SER A 36 -4.34 1.74 -14.96
N GLY A 37 -3.11 1.60 -15.47
CA GLY A 37 -2.84 1.11 -16.82
C GLY A 37 -2.93 -0.41 -16.97
N GLY A 38 -2.98 -0.84 -18.24
CA GLY A 38 -2.82 -2.25 -18.63
C GLY A 38 -4.15 -2.93 -18.93
N THR A 39 -4.40 -4.05 -18.27
CA THR A 39 -5.62 -4.86 -18.42
C THR A 39 -6.36 -4.89 -17.11
N ALA A 40 -7.70 -4.80 -17.14
CA ALA A 40 -8.54 -4.95 -15.96
C ALA A 40 -8.67 -6.42 -15.54
N GLY A 41 -9.02 -6.66 -14.28
CA GLY A 41 -9.33 -7.96 -13.70
C GLY A 41 -8.31 -8.49 -12.68
N ASN A 42 -7.18 -7.81 -12.50
CA ASN A 42 -6.11 -8.18 -11.58
C ASN A 42 -5.73 -7.06 -10.59
N ALA A 43 -6.55 -6.02 -10.42
CA ALA A 43 -6.19 -4.84 -9.63
C ALA A 43 -5.84 -5.16 -8.16
N GLN A 44 -6.53 -6.15 -7.56
CA GLN A 44 -6.21 -6.59 -6.20
C GLN A 44 -4.77 -7.09 -6.09
N GLN A 45 -4.32 -7.90 -7.05
CA GLN A 45 -2.97 -8.46 -7.06
C GLN A 45 -1.93 -7.36 -7.24
N GLU A 46 -2.17 -6.44 -8.17
CA GLU A 46 -1.26 -5.32 -8.44
C GLU A 46 -1.15 -4.37 -7.25
N ALA A 47 -2.27 -4.04 -6.59
CA ALA A 47 -2.28 -3.22 -5.38
C ALA A 47 -1.48 -3.88 -4.24
N LEU A 48 -1.69 -5.18 -4.00
CA LEU A 48 -0.93 -5.94 -3.00
C LEU A 48 0.56 -6.01 -3.35
N GLN A 49 0.92 -6.08 -4.62
CA GLN A 49 2.32 -6.09 -5.05
C GLN A 49 2.99 -4.73 -4.77
N LYS A 50 2.32 -3.62 -5.11
CA LYS A 50 2.83 -2.25 -4.87
C LYS A 50 2.98 -1.93 -3.39
N LEU A 51 2.10 -2.49 -2.55
CA LEU A 51 2.06 -2.26 -1.10
C LEU A 51 2.57 -3.45 -0.29
N SER A 52 3.40 -4.30 -0.91
CA SER A 52 4.06 -5.41 -0.22
C SER A 52 5.23 -4.92 0.62
N GLY A 53 5.53 -5.65 1.71
CA GLY A 53 6.72 -5.40 2.53
C GLY A 53 6.44 -5.22 4.01
N LEU A 54 5.18 -4.98 4.42
CA LEU A 54 4.82 -4.89 5.83
C LEU A 54 5.24 -6.16 6.60
N PRO A 55 5.62 -6.03 7.88
CA PRO A 55 5.94 -7.18 8.72
C PRO A 55 4.71 -8.08 8.91
N THR A 56 4.95 -9.38 9.10
CA THR A 56 3.87 -10.34 9.43
C THR A 56 3.15 -9.97 10.73
N ASP A 57 3.89 -9.45 11.72
CA ASP A 57 3.32 -8.89 12.94
C ASP A 57 2.99 -7.40 12.72
N LEU A 58 1.73 -7.13 12.40
CA LEU A 58 1.25 -5.77 12.11
C LEU A 58 1.30 -4.83 13.31
N SER A 59 1.43 -5.34 14.55
CA SER A 59 1.62 -4.49 15.73
C SER A 59 2.99 -3.79 15.72
N THR A 60 3.93 -4.28 14.90
CA THR A 60 5.29 -3.74 14.76
C THR A 60 5.45 -2.73 13.63
N VAL A 61 4.40 -2.46 12.85
CA VAL A 61 4.42 -1.50 11.74
C VAL A 61 4.83 -0.12 12.25
N GLU A 62 5.78 0.51 11.56
CA GLU A 62 6.29 1.82 11.94
C GLU A 62 5.32 2.94 11.58
N LYS A 63 5.39 4.04 12.34
CA LYS A 63 4.54 5.22 12.10
C LYS A 63 4.71 5.77 10.67
N SER A 64 5.94 5.78 10.15
CA SER A 64 6.21 6.21 8.78
C SER A 64 5.61 5.30 7.71
N ASP A 65 5.44 3.99 7.97
CA ASP A 65 4.72 3.11 7.05
C ASP A 65 3.21 3.41 7.07
N LEU A 66 2.64 3.72 8.24
CA LEU A 66 1.25 4.16 8.35
C LEU A 66 1.02 5.51 7.64
N ASP A 67 2.00 6.41 7.72
CA ASP A 67 1.95 7.70 7.04
C ASP A 67 2.10 7.53 5.53
N PHE A 68 3.01 6.67 5.06
CA PHE A 68 3.12 6.30 3.66
C PHE A 68 1.79 5.75 3.12
N LEU A 69 1.16 4.78 3.81
CA LEU A 69 -0.13 4.22 3.40
C LEU A 69 -1.24 5.28 3.37
N ASN A 70 -1.20 6.25 4.29
CA ASN A 70 -2.11 7.38 4.26
C ASN A 70 -1.86 8.29 3.05
N SER A 71 -0.59 8.58 2.72
CA SER A 71 -0.25 9.37 1.54
C SER A 71 -0.68 8.68 0.27
N VAL A 72 -0.51 7.36 0.13
CA VAL A 72 -1.02 6.58 -1.01
C VAL A 72 -2.53 6.79 -1.17
N ASN A 73 -3.29 6.76 -0.07
CA ASN A 73 -4.72 7.03 -0.10
C ASN A 73 -5.04 8.44 -0.61
N GLN A 74 -4.33 9.46 -0.09
CA GLN A 74 -4.55 10.86 -0.45
C GLN A 74 -4.23 11.13 -1.92
N ILE A 75 -3.03 10.76 -2.38
CA ILE A 75 -2.62 11.01 -3.77
C ILE A 75 -3.51 10.25 -4.77
N ALA A 76 -3.97 9.05 -4.40
CA ALA A 76 -4.90 8.29 -5.24
C ALA A 76 -6.28 8.94 -5.25
N ASN A 77 -6.73 9.55 -4.15
CA ASN A 77 -7.95 10.35 -4.13
C ASN A 77 -7.82 11.59 -5.01
N ASP A 78 -6.72 12.32 -4.89
CA ASP A 78 -6.48 13.54 -5.67
C ASP A 78 -6.39 13.22 -7.17
N ALA A 79 -5.74 12.11 -7.54
CA ALA A 79 -5.74 11.61 -8.93
C ALA A 79 -7.15 11.25 -9.43
N GLU A 80 -8.06 10.76 -8.58
CA GLU A 80 -9.46 10.55 -8.98
C GLU A 80 -10.13 11.87 -9.34
N ASP A 81 -9.97 12.88 -8.49
CA ASP A 81 -10.67 14.15 -8.59
C ASP A 81 -10.09 15.06 -9.67
N GLU A 82 -8.77 15.07 -9.83
CA GLU A 82 -8.05 16.02 -10.70
C GLU A 82 -7.59 15.42 -12.03
N ALA A 83 -7.45 14.09 -12.14
CA ALA A 83 -7.04 13.43 -13.37
C ALA A 83 -8.15 12.57 -13.98
N PHE A 84 -8.69 11.60 -13.24
CA PHE A 84 -9.68 10.67 -13.81
C PHE A 84 -11.02 11.33 -14.09
N ASN A 85 -11.60 12.08 -13.14
CA ASN A 85 -12.92 12.71 -13.35
C ASN A 85 -12.92 13.63 -14.58
N PRO A 86 -11.96 14.56 -14.75
CA PRO A 86 -11.94 15.43 -15.94
C PRO A 86 -11.69 14.66 -17.24
N ALA A 87 -10.82 13.64 -17.21
CA ALA A 87 -10.53 12.84 -18.40
C ALA A 87 -11.74 12.00 -18.86
N ILE A 88 -12.48 11.42 -17.91
CA ILE A 88 -13.70 10.65 -18.20
C ILE A 88 -14.78 11.56 -18.76
N ASP A 89 -15.00 12.74 -18.16
CA ASP A 89 -16.00 13.72 -18.61
C ASP A 89 -15.71 14.23 -20.03
N ALA A 90 -14.43 14.31 -20.41
CA ALA A 90 -13.99 14.73 -21.75
C ALA A 90 -13.99 13.61 -22.80
N ALA A 91 -14.17 12.34 -22.39
CA ALA A 91 -14.11 11.19 -23.27
C ALA A 91 -15.50 10.61 -23.54
N SER A 92 -15.59 9.71 -24.53
CA SER A 92 -16.81 8.94 -24.79
C SER A 92 -16.49 7.56 -25.36
N GLY A 93 -17.48 6.67 -25.32
CA GLY A 93 -17.35 5.29 -25.78
C GLY A 93 -16.22 4.55 -25.06
N GLU A 94 -15.52 3.69 -25.81
CA GLU A 94 -14.47 2.83 -25.26
C GLU A 94 -13.34 3.60 -24.58
N ALA A 95 -13.05 4.84 -25.00
CA ALA A 95 -12.04 5.67 -24.34
C ALA A 95 -12.47 6.06 -22.92
N ALA A 96 -13.74 6.45 -22.73
CA ALA A 96 -14.29 6.72 -21.41
C ALA A 96 -14.36 5.45 -20.55
N ASP A 97 -14.74 4.32 -21.14
CA ASP A 97 -14.80 3.04 -20.43
C ASP A 97 -13.40 2.58 -19.98
N ALA A 98 -12.36 2.76 -20.80
CA ALA A 98 -10.98 2.46 -20.44
C ALA A 98 -10.44 3.35 -19.31
N LEU A 99 -10.81 4.62 -19.30
CA LEU A 99 -10.51 5.55 -18.21
C LEU A 99 -11.26 5.17 -16.93
N GLN A 100 -12.53 4.78 -17.03
CA GLN A 100 -13.32 4.32 -15.90
C GLN A 100 -12.74 3.05 -15.27
N ARG A 101 -12.23 2.11 -16.09
CA ARG A 101 -11.46 0.95 -15.60
C ARG A 101 -10.18 1.38 -14.89
N GLY A 102 -9.42 2.30 -15.47
CA GLY A 102 -8.23 2.86 -14.81
C GLY A 102 -8.54 3.48 -13.45
N LYS A 103 -9.64 4.25 -13.36
CA LYS A 103 -10.16 4.81 -12.09
C LYS A 103 -10.55 3.73 -11.09
N ILE A 104 -11.18 2.64 -11.52
CA ILE A 104 -11.52 1.50 -10.64
C ILE A 104 -10.24 0.89 -10.07
N LYS A 105 -9.22 0.63 -10.89
CA LYS A 105 -7.93 0.11 -10.41
C LYS A 105 -7.27 1.09 -9.43
N ASN A 106 -7.32 2.40 -9.69
CA ASN A 106 -6.84 3.42 -8.76
C ASN A 106 -7.57 3.37 -7.40
N LYS A 107 -8.89 3.20 -7.41
CA LYS A 107 -9.69 3.03 -6.19
C LYS A 107 -9.32 1.76 -5.43
N VAL A 108 -8.99 0.66 -6.12
CA VAL A 108 -8.49 -0.56 -5.47
C VAL A 108 -7.17 -0.27 -4.74
N LEU A 109 -6.21 0.39 -5.37
CA LEU A 109 -4.96 0.80 -4.72
C LEU A 109 -5.23 1.67 -3.47
N LYS A 110 -6.06 2.71 -3.62
CA LYS A 110 -6.46 3.63 -2.54
C LYS A 110 -7.00 2.86 -1.33
N LEU A 111 -7.96 1.96 -1.57
CA LEU A 111 -8.67 1.24 -0.53
C LEU A 111 -7.82 0.12 0.07
N THR A 112 -6.94 -0.53 -0.71
CA THR A 112 -5.95 -1.48 -0.18
C THR A 112 -5.01 -0.78 0.81
N ALA A 113 -4.50 0.41 0.47
CA ALA A 113 -3.66 1.18 1.39
C ALA A 113 -4.40 1.53 2.70
N THR A 114 -5.67 1.96 2.58
CA THR A 114 -6.52 2.25 3.75
C THR A 114 -6.76 1.02 4.62
N VAL A 115 -7.08 -0.14 4.03
CA VAL A 115 -7.33 -1.38 4.77
C VAL A 115 -6.05 -1.83 5.48
N LEU A 116 -4.90 -1.87 4.81
CA LEU A 116 -3.62 -2.25 5.44
C LEU A 116 -3.26 -1.33 6.62
N LYS A 117 -3.49 -0.02 6.48
CA LYS A 117 -3.30 0.94 7.56
C LYS A 117 -4.22 0.65 8.75
N LEU A 118 -5.51 0.42 8.49
CA LEU A 118 -6.50 0.13 9.54
C LEU A 118 -6.22 -1.21 10.23
N GLU A 119 -5.82 -2.25 9.50
CA GLU A 119 -5.39 -3.53 10.07
C GLU A 119 -4.19 -3.36 11.01
N ALA A 120 -3.20 -2.56 10.62
CA ALA A 120 -2.07 -2.23 11.47
C ALA A 120 -2.48 -1.41 12.70
N GLN A 121 -3.36 -0.41 12.55
CA GLN A 121 -3.90 0.36 13.68
C GLN A 121 -4.68 -0.53 14.66
N GLN A 122 -5.48 -1.47 14.14
CA GLN A 122 -6.20 -2.45 14.95
C GLN A 122 -5.24 -3.36 15.72
N ALA A 123 -4.19 -3.87 15.05
CA ALA A 123 -3.14 -4.67 15.69
C ALA A 123 -2.35 -3.90 16.76
N GLN A 124 -2.31 -2.57 16.65
CA GLN A 124 -1.73 -1.65 17.64
C GLN A 124 -2.73 -1.23 18.75
N GLY A 125 -3.93 -1.80 18.77
CA GLY A 125 -4.92 -1.61 19.83
C GLY A 125 -5.89 -0.44 19.62
N GLN A 126 -5.94 0.15 18.42
CA GLN A 126 -6.96 1.15 18.10
C GLN A 126 -8.29 0.49 17.74
N ASP A 127 -9.40 1.01 18.25
CA ASP A 127 -10.73 0.55 17.83
C ASP A 127 -11.10 1.19 16.49
N VAL A 128 -10.93 0.42 15.42
CA VAL A 128 -11.24 0.80 14.04
C VAL A 128 -12.20 -0.18 13.38
N THR A 129 -12.88 -1.02 14.17
CA THR A 129 -13.64 -2.19 13.70
C THR A 129 -14.69 -1.82 12.64
N ASP A 130 -15.52 -0.83 12.93
CA ASP A 130 -16.57 -0.37 12.01
C ASP A 130 -15.98 0.25 10.75
N LYS A 131 -14.90 1.03 10.91
CA LYS A 131 -14.24 1.68 9.78
C LYS A 131 -13.55 0.67 8.86
N LEU A 132 -12.90 -0.33 9.44
CA LEU A 132 -12.27 -1.43 8.70
C LEU A 132 -13.31 -2.23 7.92
N ALA A 133 -14.48 -2.51 8.51
CA ALA A 133 -15.57 -3.18 7.81
C ALA A 133 -16.14 -2.34 6.65
N GLU A 134 -16.31 -1.04 6.86
CA GLU A 134 -16.77 -0.10 5.83
C GLU A 134 -15.80 -0.06 4.64
N GLU A 135 -14.52 0.16 4.90
CA GLU A 135 -13.50 0.29 3.85
C GLU A 135 -13.24 -1.05 3.14
N ASN A 136 -13.31 -2.19 3.85
CA ASN A 136 -13.27 -3.50 3.23
C ASN A 136 -14.44 -3.73 2.27
N LYS A 137 -15.66 -3.32 2.65
CA LYS A 137 -16.82 -3.44 1.75
C LYS A 137 -16.62 -2.62 0.48
N LYS A 138 -16.10 -1.39 0.58
CA LYS A 138 -15.75 -0.57 -0.58
C LYS A 138 -14.67 -1.23 -1.43
N LEU A 139 -13.63 -1.77 -0.80
CA LEU A 139 -12.54 -2.46 -1.50
C LEU A 139 -13.07 -3.65 -2.32
N GLN A 140 -13.86 -4.54 -1.69
CA GLN A 140 -14.44 -5.70 -2.36
C GLN A 140 -15.36 -5.31 -3.51
N ASN A 141 -16.14 -4.24 -3.36
CA ASN A 141 -16.98 -3.72 -4.45
C ASN A 141 -16.15 -3.29 -5.67
N ASN A 142 -15.05 -2.56 -5.47
CA ASN A 142 -14.20 -2.12 -6.59
C ASN A 142 -13.39 -3.29 -7.19
N ILE A 143 -12.97 -4.26 -6.38
CA ILE A 143 -12.35 -5.50 -6.89
C ILE A 143 -13.35 -6.28 -7.77
N SER A 144 -14.61 -6.36 -7.36
CA SER A 144 -15.66 -7.01 -8.15
C SER A 144 -15.89 -6.27 -9.48
N GLN A 145 -15.94 -4.93 -9.46
CA GLN A 145 -16.04 -4.12 -10.68
C GLN A 145 -14.86 -4.33 -11.62
N ASP A 146 -13.63 -4.37 -11.10
CA ASP A 146 -12.43 -4.66 -11.91
C ASP A 146 -12.50 -6.06 -12.53
N LYS A 147 -12.91 -7.08 -11.76
CA LYS A 147 -13.08 -8.46 -12.24
C LYS A 147 -14.15 -8.59 -13.32
N ASN A 148 -15.25 -7.83 -13.23
CA ASN A 148 -16.30 -7.84 -14.26
C ASN A 148 -15.80 -7.30 -15.60
N GLU A 149 -14.76 -6.46 -15.57
CA GLU A 149 -14.14 -5.88 -16.74
C GLU A 149 -12.88 -6.65 -17.20
N ALA A 150 -12.66 -7.87 -16.67
CA ALA A 150 -11.47 -8.65 -16.93
C ALA A 150 -11.15 -8.82 -18.42
N GLY A 151 -9.89 -8.61 -18.78
CA GLY A 151 -9.40 -8.74 -20.16
C GLY A 151 -9.58 -7.50 -21.03
N LYS A 152 -10.27 -6.46 -20.55
CA LYS A 152 -10.39 -5.17 -21.26
C LYS A 152 -9.27 -4.21 -20.88
N ALA A 153 -8.93 -3.30 -21.80
CA ALA A 153 -7.85 -2.33 -21.60
C ALA A 153 -8.21 -1.28 -20.54
N SER A 154 -7.30 -0.98 -19.61
CA SER A 154 -7.44 0.11 -18.64
C SER A 154 -6.40 1.21 -18.91
N THR A 155 -6.84 2.46 -18.84
CA THR A 155 -5.99 3.61 -19.19
C THR A 155 -5.24 4.13 -17.97
N PHE A 156 -3.92 4.26 -18.12
CA PHE A 156 -3.07 4.97 -17.18
C PHE A 156 -3.22 6.49 -17.38
N LEU A 157 -3.29 7.23 -16.27
CA LEU A 157 -3.12 8.67 -16.25
C LEU A 157 -1.96 9.01 -15.30
N ALA A 158 -1.03 9.84 -15.77
CA ALA A 158 0.02 10.38 -14.92
C ALA A 158 -0.58 11.43 -13.97
N PHE A 159 -0.01 11.53 -12.77
CA PHE A 159 -0.40 12.54 -11.79
C PHE A 159 0.81 12.96 -10.96
N ASP A 160 1.09 14.26 -10.88
CA ASP A 160 2.26 14.78 -10.17
C ASP A 160 1.98 14.87 -8.66
N ALA A 161 2.21 13.76 -7.98
CA ALA A 161 2.12 13.67 -6.53
C ALA A 161 3.15 12.67 -5.98
N THR A 162 3.51 12.83 -4.72
CA THR A 162 4.54 12.03 -4.06
C THR A 162 4.13 11.73 -2.62
N THR A 163 4.38 10.50 -2.15
CA THR A 163 4.11 10.11 -0.76
C THR A 163 5.06 10.83 0.21
N SER A 164 4.61 11.11 1.43
CA SER A 164 5.50 11.59 2.50
C SER A 164 6.25 10.47 3.20
#